data_AF-A0A7V6IVX1-F1
#
_entry.id   AF-A0A7V6IVX1-F1
#
_cell.length_a   1.000
_cell.length_b   1.000
_cell.length_c   1.000
_cell.angle_alpha   90.00
_cell.angle_beta   90.00
_cell.angle_gamma   90.00
#
_symmetry.space_group_name_H-M   'P 1'
#
loop_
_entity.id
_entity.type
_entity.pdbx_description
1 polymer ?
#
loop_
_entity_poly.entity_id
_entity_poly.type
_entity_poly.pdbx_seq_one_letter_code
_entity_poly.pdbx_strand_id
1 'polypeptide(L)'
;MKIIGGEKLQKEMYLRDQYREKFINEEKKIKSFFVDKYYRLKKKSNKFLFLWLYIFLGYIFILLLLRKEFDRDIVLTGSIIVGFLIFIFSAYPLYLFIEKKKFYAKWQEKEKDLLSIKRNAEEANERVAKLALAVICLSENYIELQEINQIHKLNKRWLELLGQYRDAINLLHHNKATADDYINYYREWGEKAK
;
A
#
# COMPACT_ATOMS: atom_id res chain seq x y z
N MET A 1 16.70 -37.12 6.66
CA MET A 1 17.83 -36.50 5.93
C MET A 1 18.37 -35.31 6.72
N LYS A 2 19.69 -35.01 6.74
CA LYS A 2 20.21 -33.82 7.44
C LYS A 2 20.04 -32.58 6.55
N ILE A 3 19.21 -31.62 6.96
CA ILE A 3 19.00 -30.37 6.22
C ILE A 3 20.17 -29.42 6.49
N ILE A 4 20.94 -29.08 5.46
CA ILE A 4 22.13 -28.23 5.58
C ILE A 4 21.73 -26.77 5.37
N GLY A 5 22.07 -25.90 6.33
CA GLY A 5 21.76 -24.47 6.25
C GLY A 5 20.36 -24.07 6.73
N GLY A 6 19.56 -25.02 7.26
CA GLY A 6 18.21 -24.76 7.77
C GLY A 6 18.14 -23.71 8.89
N GLU A 7 19.14 -23.65 9.77
CA GLU A 7 19.19 -22.67 10.86
C GLU A 7 19.27 -21.22 10.35
N LYS A 8 20.07 -20.98 9.30
CA LYS A 8 20.20 -19.65 8.69
C LYS A 8 18.89 -19.23 8.04
N LEU A 9 18.24 -20.17 7.33
CA LEU A 9 16.94 -19.93 6.73
C LEU A 9 15.88 -19.61 7.78
N GLN A 10 15.86 -20.33 8.91
CA GLN A 10 14.91 -20.08 9.99
C GLN A 10 15.08 -18.67 10.60
N LYS A 11 16.32 -18.20 10.78
CA LYS A 11 16.59 -16.83 11.24
C LYS A 11 16.07 -15.77 10.27
N GLU A 12 16.26 -15.99 8.96
CA GLU A 12 15.79 -15.06 7.93
C GLU A 12 14.26 -15.09 7.76
N MET A 13 13.64 -16.27 7.91
CA MET A 13 12.17 -16.40 7.97
C MET A 13 11.59 -15.61 9.13
N TYR A 14 12.20 -15.71 10.32
CA TYR A 14 11.80 -14.93 11.49
C TYR A 14 11.92 -13.41 11.22
N LEU A 15 13.03 -12.96 10.65
CA LEU A 15 13.22 -11.55 10.30
C LEU A 15 12.18 -11.05 9.29
N ARG A 16 11.88 -11.86 8.25
CA ARG A 16 10.81 -11.57 7.29
C ARG A 16 9.47 -11.40 7.99
N ASP A 17 9.13 -12.31 8.89
CA ASP A 17 7.85 -12.29 9.59
C ASP A 17 7.72 -11.07 10.50
N GLN A 18 8.82 -10.65 11.15
CA GLN A 18 8.86 -9.37 11.89
C GLN A 18 8.59 -8.15 11.00
N TYR A 19 9.17 -8.09 9.80
CA TYR A 19 8.89 -6.99 8.87
C TYR A 19 7.44 -7.00 8.36
N ARG A 20 6.90 -8.19 8.04
CA ARG A 20 5.49 -8.36 7.63
C ARG A 20 4.54 -7.91 8.74
N GLU A 21 4.78 -8.35 9.97
CA GLU A 21 3.96 -7.97 11.12
C GLU A 21 4.02 -6.46 11.39
N LYS A 22 5.22 -5.87 11.32
CA LYS A 22 5.40 -4.41 11.44
C LYS A 22 4.63 -3.66 10.37
N PHE A 23 4.67 -4.10 9.12
CA PHE A 23 3.92 -3.51 8.02
C PHE A 23 2.40 -3.57 8.28
N ILE A 24 1.88 -4.75 8.61
CA ILE A 24 0.44 -4.95 8.87
C ILE A 24 -0.03 -4.07 10.04
N ASN A 25 0.75 -4.00 11.11
CA ASN A 25 0.43 -3.20 12.29
C ASN A 25 0.40 -1.70 11.99
N GLU A 26 1.39 -1.18 11.27
CA GLU A 26 1.43 0.23 10.88
C GLU A 26 0.34 0.57 9.85
N GLU A 27 0.10 -0.31 8.87
CA GLU A 27 -0.99 -0.14 7.90
C GLU A 27 -2.35 -0.06 8.60
N LYS A 28 -2.60 -0.95 9.57
CA LYS A 28 -3.84 -0.97 10.36
C LYS A 28 -4.01 0.32 11.16
N LYS A 29 -2.94 0.85 11.78
CA LYS A 29 -2.97 2.13 12.50
C LYS A 29 -3.26 3.31 11.58
N ILE A 30 -2.64 3.35 10.41
CA ILE A 30 -2.87 4.41 9.42
C ILE A 30 -4.32 4.34 8.94
N LYS A 31 -4.79 3.15 8.54
CA LYS A 31 -6.16 2.96 8.07
C LYS A 31 -7.18 3.37 9.14
N SER A 32 -7.04 2.90 10.37
CA SER A 32 -7.99 3.22 11.45
C SER A 32 -8.04 4.71 11.78
N PHE A 33 -6.89 5.41 11.77
CA PHE A 33 -6.84 6.83 12.09
C PHE A 33 -7.31 7.73 10.93
N PHE A 34 -6.87 7.44 9.71
CA PHE A 34 -7.05 8.34 8.58
C PHE A 34 -8.33 8.07 7.79
N VAL A 35 -8.70 6.80 7.55
CA VAL A 35 -9.80 6.45 6.63
C VAL A 35 -11.12 7.02 7.11
N ASP A 36 -11.52 6.69 8.34
CA ASP A 36 -12.79 7.14 8.90
C ASP A 36 -12.86 8.67 9.01
N LYS A 37 -11.79 9.29 9.50
CA LYS A 37 -11.74 10.75 9.66
C LYS A 37 -11.77 11.47 8.32
N TYR A 38 -11.06 10.97 7.31
CA TYR A 38 -11.10 11.52 5.95
C TYR A 38 -12.50 11.40 5.34
N TYR A 39 -13.15 10.23 5.45
CA TYR A 39 -14.50 10.06 4.91
C TYR A 39 -15.54 10.95 5.61
N ARG A 40 -15.42 11.15 6.93
CA ARG A 40 -16.24 12.11 7.67
C ARG A 40 -16.03 13.55 7.17
N LEU A 41 -14.78 13.98 7.01
CA LEU A 41 -14.45 15.31 6.46
C LEU A 41 -14.94 15.47 5.02
N LYS A 42 -14.77 14.46 4.17
CA LYS A 42 -15.26 14.43 2.78
C LYS A 42 -16.78 14.55 2.74
N LYS A 43 -17.50 13.78 3.55
CA LYS A 43 -18.97 13.83 3.62
C LYS A 43 -19.46 15.19 4.11
N LYS A 44 -18.82 15.76 5.14
CA LYS A 44 -19.14 17.10 5.67
C LYS A 44 -18.89 18.17 4.61
N SER A 45 -17.71 18.19 4.00
CA SER A 45 -17.34 19.15 2.94
C SER A 45 -18.31 19.09 1.77
N ASN A 46 -18.65 17.89 1.27
CA ASN A 46 -19.60 17.74 0.17
C ASN A 46 -21.00 18.23 0.55
N LYS A 47 -21.52 17.87 1.73
CA LYS A 47 -22.85 18.33 2.20
C LYS A 47 -22.92 19.86 2.26
N PHE A 48 -21.90 20.49 2.84
CA PHE A 48 -21.85 21.95 2.94
C PHE A 48 -21.70 22.61 1.56
N LEU A 49 -20.93 22.02 0.64
CA LEU A 49 -20.81 22.53 -0.72
C LEU A 49 -22.14 22.46 -1.47
N PHE A 50 -22.89 21.34 -1.36
CA PHE A 50 -24.23 21.23 -1.94
C PHE A 50 -25.19 22.25 -1.33
N LEU A 51 -25.22 22.38 0.00
CA LEU A 51 -26.05 23.37 0.68
C LEU A 51 -25.73 24.79 0.20
N TRP A 52 -24.44 25.13 0.11
CA TRP A 52 -23.98 26.44 -0.35
C TRP A 52 -24.39 26.70 -1.80
N LEU A 53 -24.29 25.69 -2.67
CA LEU A 53 -24.72 25.77 -4.07
C LEU A 53 -26.24 25.99 -4.19
N TYR A 54 -27.06 25.33 -3.36
CA TYR A 54 -28.50 25.58 -3.32
C TYR A 54 -28.85 27.00 -2.84
N ILE A 55 -28.19 27.50 -1.80
CA ILE A 55 -28.37 28.88 -1.31
C ILE A 55 -28.01 29.88 -2.41
N PHE A 56 -26.89 29.65 -3.11
CA PHE A 56 -26.44 30.50 -4.20
C PHE A 56 -27.42 30.51 -5.38
N LEU A 57 -27.93 29.35 -5.80
CA LEU A 57 -28.93 29.25 -6.86
C LEU A 57 -30.27 29.90 -6.46
N GLY A 58 -30.73 29.66 -5.23
CA GLY A 58 -31.94 30.28 -4.70
C GLY A 58 -31.83 31.81 -4.68
N TYR A 59 -30.66 32.32 -4.30
CA TYR A 59 -30.38 33.75 -4.34
C TYR A 59 -30.47 34.34 -5.75
N ILE A 60 -29.86 33.70 -6.75
CA ILE A 60 -29.95 34.13 -8.15
C ILE A 60 -31.43 34.14 -8.61
N PHE A 61 -32.20 33.11 -8.25
CA PHE A 61 -33.61 33.01 -8.62
C PHE A 61 -34.44 34.15 -8.02
N ILE A 62 -34.23 34.47 -6.74
CA ILE A 62 -34.90 35.59 -6.05
C ILE A 62 -34.56 36.93 -6.72
N LEU A 63 -33.28 37.16 -7.06
CA LEU A 63 -32.87 38.38 -7.78
C LEU A 63 -33.57 38.52 -9.13
N LEU A 64 -33.70 37.42 -9.88
CA LEU A 64 -34.38 37.42 -11.17
C LEU A 64 -35.88 37.74 -11.06
N LEU A 65 -36.53 37.29 -9.97
CA LEU A 65 -37.94 37.59 -9.70
C LEU A 65 -38.15 39.05 -9.26
N LEU A 66 -37.36 39.53 -8.29
CA LEU A 66 -37.48 40.88 -7.73
C LEU A 66 -37.20 41.99 -8.76
N ARG A 67 -36.35 41.71 -9.75
CA ARG A 67 -36.06 42.65 -10.85
C ARG A 67 -37.32 43.08 -11.63
N LYS A 68 -38.39 42.29 -11.62
CA LYS A 68 -39.64 42.61 -12.33
C LYS A 68 -40.59 43.51 -11.55
N GLU A 69 -40.57 43.48 -10.23
CA GLU A 69 -41.59 44.13 -9.38
C GLU A 69 -41.08 45.35 -8.61
N PHE A 70 -39.77 45.48 -8.40
CA PHE A 70 -39.20 46.51 -7.53
C PHE A 70 -38.32 47.51 -8.28
N ASP A 71 -38.21 48.70 -7.69
CA ASP A 71 -37.39 49.79 -8.20
C ASP A 71 -35.91 49.41 -8.30
N ARG A 72 -35.24 49.88 -9.35
CA ARG A 72 -33.91 49.39 -9.74
C ARG A 72 -32.87 49.58 -8.63
N ASP A 73 -32.95 50.69 -7.90
CA ASP A 73 -31.98 51.04 -6.86
C ASP A 73 -32.16 50.18 -5.60
N ILE A 74 -33.41 49.84 -5.23
CA ILE A 74 -33.72 48.97 -4.09
C ILE A 74 -33.21 47.55 -4.35
N VAL A 75 -33.43 47.03 -5.57
CA VAL A 75 -32.94 45.71 -5.99
C VAL A 75 -31.41 45.68 -6.00
N LEU A 76 -30.77 46.76 -6.46
CA LEU A 76 -29.31 46.89 -6.49
C LEU A 76 -28.72 46.85 -5.08
N THR A 77 -29.19 47.70 -4.16
CA THR A 77 -28.68 47.75 -2.78
C THR A 77 -28.91 46.42 -2.04
N GLY A 78 -30.10 45.82 -2.18
CA GLY A 78 -30.41 44.52 -1.60
C GLY A 78 -29.48 43.40 -2.12
N SER A 79 -29.18 43.40 -3.42
CA SER A 79 -28.28 42.43 -4.03
C SER A 79 -26.83 42.56 -3.55
N ILE A 80 -26.35 43.77 -3.28
CA ILE A 80 -25.00 43.99 -2.74
C ILE A 80 -24.92 43.44 -1.31
N ILE A 81 -25.91 43.72 -0.46
CA ILE A 81 -25.94 43.27 0.94
C ILE A 81 -25.98 41.74 1.02
N VAL A 82 -26.90 41.12 0.28
CA VAL A 82 -27.05 39.65 0.31
C VAL A 82 -25.87 38.95 -0.38
N GLY A 83 -25.33 39.52 -1.46
CA GLY A 83 -24.12 39.04 -2.11
C GLY A 83 -22.91 39.05 -1.16
N PHE A 84 -22.77 40.11 -0.36
CA PHE A 84 -21.71 40.21 0.65
C PHE A 84 -21.88 39.19 1.78
N LEU A 85 -23.11 38.93 2.23
CA LEU A 85 -23.38 37.86 3.19
C LEU A 85 -22.99 36.49 2.63
N ILE A 86 -23.41 36.14 1.40
CA ILE A 86 -23.06 34.88 0.75
C ILE A 86 -21.53 34.72 0.61
N PHE A 87 -20.84 35.81 0.29
CA PHE A 87 -19.38 35.85 0.22
C PHE A 87 -18.73 35.54 1.58
N ILE A 88 -19.19 36.16 2.67
CA ILE A 88 -18.70 35.84 4.03
C ILE A 88 -18.98 34.36 4.36
N PHE A 89 -20.17 33.85 4.02
CA PHE A 89 -20.54 32.46 4.26
C PHE A 89 -19.73 31.46 3.42
N SER A 90 -19.05 31.89 2.36
CA SER A 90 -18.16 31.04 1.55
C SER A 90 -16.86 30.65 2.27
N ALA A 91 -16.48 31.40 3.33
CA ALA A 91 -15.29 31.12 4.12
C ALA A 91 -15.34 29.74 4.79
N TYR A 92 -16.52 29.28 5.22
CA TYR A 92 -16.67 28.01 5.92
C TYR A 92 -16.51 26.77 5.00
N PRO A 93 -17.15 26.68 3.82
CA PRO A 93 -16.84 25.66 2.82
C PRO A 93 -15.36 25.64 2.43
N LEU A 94 -14.75 26.82 2.24
CA LEU A 94 -13.33 26.94 1.90
C LEU A 94 -12.44 26.36 3.00
N TYR A 95 -12.73 26.69 4.27
CA TYR A 95 -12.04 26.13 5.43
C TYR A 95 -12.12 24.59 5.45
N LEU A 96 -13.32 24.01 5.27
CA LEU A 96 -13.50 22.56 5.26
C LEU A 96 -12.70 21.88 4.13
N PHE A 97 -12.62 22.53 2.96
CA PHE A 97 -11.83 22.04 1.83
C PHE A 97 -10.32 22.05 2.15
N ILE A 98 -9.83 23.14 2.75
CA ILE A 98 -8.43 23.27 3.19
C ILE A 98 -8.11 22.23 4.26
N GLU A 99 -8.98 22.05 5.26
CA GLU A 99 -8.81 21.07 6.33
C GLU A 99 -8.73 19.65 5.77
N LYS A 100 -9.67 19.28 4.88
CA LYS A 100 -9.66 17.99 4.16
C LYS A 100 -8.36 17.78 3.38
N LYS A 101 -7.90 18.80 2.64
CA LYS A 101 -6.66 18.72 1.85
C LYS A 101 -5.43 18.54 2.74
N LYS A 102 -5.30 19.34 3.82
CA LYS A 102 -4.22 19.22 4.80
C LYS A 102 -4.22 17.84 5.48
N PHE A 103 -5.38 17.33 5.84
CA PHE A 103 -5.51 16.01 6.45
C PHE A 103 -5.10 14.89 5.49
N TYR A 104 -5.50 14.98 4.23
CA TYR A 104 -5.11 14.01 3.20
C TYR A 104 -3.61 14.04 2.92
N ALA A 105 -2.98 15.23 2.90
CA ALA A 105 -1.53 15.34 2.76
C ALA A 105 -0.77 14.63 3.89
N LYS A 106 -1.23 14.79 5.15
CA LYS A 106 -0.66 14.05 6.30
C LYS A 106 -0.83 12.54 6.18
N TRP A 107 -1.97 12.09 5.65
CA TRP A 107 -2.19 10.67 5.37
C TRP A 107 -1.17 10.16 4.34
N GLN A 108 -1.00 10.87 3.22
CA GLN A 108 -0.05 10.49 2.18
C GLN A 108 1.40 10.44 2.68
N GLU A 109 1.80 11.33 3.58
CA GLU A 109 3.11 11.29 4.21
C GLU A 109 3.31 10.00 5.01
N LYS A 110 2.31 9.60 5.80
CA LYS A 110 2.34 8.33 6.54
C LYS A 110 2.30 7.10 5.65
N GLU A 111 1.61 7.16 4.52
CA GLU A 111 1.67 6.08 3.52
C GLU A 111 3.05 5.96 2.88
N LYS A 112 3.77 7.07 2.67
CA LYS A 112 5.17 7.02 2.21
C LYS A 112 6.09 6.35 3.22
N ASP A 113 5.94 6.63 4.51
CA ASP A 113 6.68 5.93 5.56
C ASP A 113 6.41 4.42 5.50
N LEU A 114 5.15 4.03 5.29
CA LEU A 114 4.74 2.63 5.18
C LEU A 114 5.37 1.92 3.97
N LEU A 115 5.57 2.62 2.83
CA LEU A 115 6.23 2.05 1.65
C LEU A 115 7.66 1.58 1.94
N SER A 116 8.40 2.27 2.82
CA SER A 116 9.75 1.84 3.20
C SER A 116 9.73 0.50 3.94
N ILE A 117 8.75 0.30 4.84
CA ILE A 117 8.56 -0.94 5.59
C ILE A 117 8.11 -2.05 4.66
N LYS A 118 7.21 -1.74 3.72
CA LYS A 118 6.77 -2.67 2.68
C LYS A 118 7.95 -3.19 1.86
N ARG A 119 8.82 -2.28 1.41
CA ARG A 119 10.02 -2.64 0.63
C ARG A 119 10.94 -3.56 1.42
N ASN A 120 11.18 -3.27 2.70
CA ASN A 120 12.00 -4.14 3.56
C ASN A 120 11.38 -5.54 3.72
N ALA A 121 10.04 -5.63 3.84
CA ALA A 121 9.34 -6.91 3.92
C ALA A 121 9.45 -7.70 2.60
N GLU A 122 9.33 -7.03 1.46
CA GLU A 122 9.50 -7.64 0.12
C GLU A 122 10.94 -8.11 -0.11
N GLU A 123 11.94 -7.29 0.21
CA GLU A 123 13.36 -7.65 0.13
C GLU A 123 13.71 -8.85 1.03
N ALA A 124 13.17 -8.88 2.25
CA ALA A 124 13.32 -10.02 3.15
C ALA A 124 12.63 -11.28 2.59
N ASN A 125 11.45 -11.14 1.98
CA ASN A 125 10.75 -12.27 1.37
C ASN A 125 11.54 -12.90 0.21
N GLU A 126 12.08 -12.06 -0.68
CA GLU A 126 12.96 -12.48 -1.78
C GLU A 126 14.22 -13.18 -1.28
N ARG A 127 14.83 -12.66 -0.21
CA ARG A 127 16.01 -13.29 0.40
C ARG A 127 15.70 -14.67 0.96
N VAL A 128 14.57 -14.80 1.67
CA VAL A 128 14.11 -16.08 2.23
C VAL A 128 13.82 -17.06 1.10
N ALA A 129 13.16 -16.65 0.02
CA ALA A 129 12.88 -17.51 -1.13
C ALA A 129 14.16 -18.04 -1.79
N LYS A 130 15.15 -17.17 -2.00
CA LYS A 130 16.47 -17.56 -2.54
C LYS A 130 17.21 -18.53 -1.62
N LEU A 131 17.19 -18.27 -0.31
CA LEU A 131 17.81 -19.14 0.68
C LEU A 131 17.10 -20.49 0.80
N ALA A 132 15.77 -20.50 0.70
CA ALA A 132 14.96 -21.72 0.71
C ALA A 132 15.39 -22.64 -0.44
N LEU A 133 15.46 -22.10 -1.65
CA LEU A 133 15.94 -22.82 -2.83
C LEU A 133 17.38 -23.34 -2.64
N ALA A 134 18.27 -22.49 -2.13
CA ALA A 134 19.66 -22.87 -1.87
C ALA A 134 19.79 -24.00 -0.84
N VAL A 135 18.97 -23.97 0.23
CA VAL A 135 18.98 -25.02 1.26
C VAL A 135 18.53 -26.36 0.69
N ILE A 136 17.48 -26.39 -0.14
CA ILE A 136 17.03 -27.61 -0.83
C ILE A 136 18.15 -28.14 -1.71
N CYS A 137 18.64 -27.30 -2.61
CA CYS A 137 19.67 -27.65 -3.58
C CYS A 137 20.94 -28.18 -2.90
N LEU A 138 21.40 -27.51 -1.85
CA LEU A 138 22.58 -27.92 -1.10
C LEU A 138 22.35 -29.24 -0.34
N SER A 139 21.16 -29.43 0.24
CA SER A 139 20.87 -30.62 1.04
C SER A 139 20.71 -31.87 0.17
N GLU A 140 20.09 -31.75 -1.01
CA GLU A 140 19.90 -32.88 -1.93
C GLU A 140 21.18 -33.25 -2.69
N ASN A 141 22.00 -32.26 -3.04
CA ASN A 141 23.19 -32.46 -3.87
C ASN A 141 24.50 -32.33 -3.08
N TYR A 142 24.45 -32.48 -1.76
CA TYR A 142 25.60 -32.22 -0.89
C TYR A 142 26.84 -33.05 -1.26
N ILE A 143 26.65 -34.36 -1.43
CA ILE A 143 27.74 -35.29 -1.73
C ILE A 143 28.39 -34.92 -3.07
N GLU A 144 27.57 -34.74 -4.11
CA GLU A 144 28.03 -34.34 -5.44
C GLU A 144 28.81 -33.02 -5.40
N LEU A 145 28.31 -32.02 -4.69
CA LEU A 145 28.95 -30.71 -4.58
C LEU A 145 30.28 -30.78 -3.79
N GLN A 146 30.40 -31.68 -2.80
CA GLN A 146 31.63 -31.85 -2.03
C GLN A 146 32.76 -32.51 -2.82
N GLU A 147 32.45 -33.35 -3.81
CA GLU A 147 33.45 -34.05 -4.62
C GLU A 147 34.15 -33.12 -5.65
N ILE A 148 33.61 -31.92 -5.88
CA ILE A 148 34.14 -30.96 -6.85
C ILE A 148 35.25 -30.09 -6.22
N ASN A 149 36.50 -30.49 -6.43
CA ASN A 149 37.67 -29.77 -5.88
C ASN A 149 37.97 -28.42 -6.54
N GLN A 150 37.50 -28.18 -7.77
CA GLN A 150 37.79 -26.93 -8.50
C GLN A 150 36.69 -25.90 -8.30
N ILE A 151 37.00 -24.77 -7.66
CA ILE A 151 36.03 -23.71 -7.32
C ILE A 151 35.21 -23.21 -8.52
N HIS A 152 35.83 -23.10 -9.70
CA HIS A 152 35.13 -22.65 -10.90
C HIS A 152 34.09 -23.68 -11.37
N LYS A 153 34.44 -24.98 -11.33
CA LYS A 153 33.51 -26.06 -11.66
C LYS A 153 32.39 -26.17 -10.64
N LEU A 154 32.72 -26.02 -9.35
CA LEU A 154 31.75 -26.00 -8.26
C LEU A 154 30.72 -24.89 -8.46
N ASN A 155 31.18 -23.66 -8.72
CA ASN A 155 30.30 -22.51 -8.94
C ASN A 155 29.41 -22.69 -10.17
N LYS A 156 29.95 -23.22 -11.27
CA LYS A 156 29.17 -23.51 -12.47
C LYS A 156 28.07 -24.53 -12.17
N ARG A 157 28.43 -25.65 -11.54
CA ARG A 157 27.50 -26.72 -11.21
C ARG A 157 26.42 -26.27 -10.22
N TRP A 158 26.82 -25.48 -9.22
CA TRP A 158 25.90 -24.88 -8.26
C TRP A 158 24.83 -24.01 -8.94
N LEU A 159 25.23 -23.15 -9.89
CA LEU A 159 24.30 -22.31 -10.64
C LEU A 159 23.37 -23.13 -11.56
N GLU A 160 23.88 -24.19 -12.17
CA GLU A 160 23.07 -25.12 -12.98
C GLU A 160 21.98 -25.78 -12.13
N LEU A 161 22.34 -26.35 -10.97
CA LEU A 161 21.39 -26.97 -10.06
C LEU A 161 20.34 -25.97 -9.57
N LEU A 162 20.76 -24.80 -9.08
CA LEU A 162 19.83 -23.74 -8.67
C LEU A 162 18.85 -23.35 -9.79
N GLY A 163 19.34 -23.26 -11.04
CA GLY A 163 18.51 -23.01 -12.21
C GLY A 163 17.46 -24.11 -12.42
N GLN A 164 17.87 -25.38 -12.32
CA GLN A 164 16.96 -26.53 -12.47
C GLN A 164 15.85 -26.53 -11.41
N TYR A 165 16.18 -26.34 -10.13
CA TYR A 165 15.16 -26.26 -9.08
C TYR A 165 14.23 -25.07 -9.29
N ARG A 166 14.78 -23.90 -9.64
CA ARG A 166 13.97 -22.70 -9.89
C ARG A 166 12.99 -22.95 -11.02
N ASP A 167 13.47 -23.48 -12.14
CA ASP A 167 12.66 -23.69 -13.34
C ASP A 167 11.62 -24.80 -13.10
N ALA A 168 11.97 -25.88 -12.38
CA ALA A 168 11.04 -26.93 -11.99
C ALA A 168 9.90 -26.39 -11.11
N ILE A 169 10.21 -25.61 -10.07
CA ILE A 169 9.20 -24.97 -9.21
C ILE A 169 8.36 -24.00 -10.06
N ASN A 170 8.99 -23.19 -10.90
CA ASN A 170 8.27 -22.24 -11.74
C ASN A 170 7.29 -22.93 -12.71
N LEU A 171 7.66 -24.10 -13.25
CA LEU A 171 6.80 -24.92 -14.10
C LEU A 171 5.58 -25.45 -13.33
N LEU A 172 5.73 -25.88 -12.08
CA LEU A 172 4.61 -26.30 -11.22
C LEU A 172 3.57 -25.19 -11.03
N HIS A 173 3.99 -23.94 -11.11
CA HIS A 173 3.14 -22.75 -10.98
C HIS A 173 2.85 -22.06 -12.32
N HIS A 174 2.89 -22.79 -13.44
CA HIS A 174 2.59 -22.27 -14.79
C HIS A 174 3.41 -21.02 -15.17
N ASN A 175 4.68 -20.98 -14.80
CA ASN A 175 5.61 -19.87 -15.00
C ASN A 175 5.23 -18.57 -14.26
N LYS A 176 4.47 -18.69 -13.17
CA LYS A 176 4.03 -17.56 -12.33
C LYS A 176 4.43 -17.72 -10.87
N ALA A 177 5.51 -18.47 -10.58
CA ALA A 177 5.95 -18.68 -9.20
C ALA A 177 6.36 -17.36 -8.54
N THR A 178 5.84 -17.15 -7.34
CA THR A 178 6.15 -16.04 -6.44
C THR A 178 7.16 -16.48 -5.37
N ALA A 179 7.76 -15.52 -4.66
CA ALA A 179 8.65 -15.82 -3.53
C ALA A 179 8.01 -16.76 -2.48
N ASP A 180 6.71 -16.60 -2.19
CA ASP A 180 6.01 -17.47 -1.24
C ASP A 180 5.88 -18.92 -1.76
N ASP A 181 5.80 -19.13 -3.07
CA ASP A 181 5.73 -20.48 -3.67
C ASP A 181 7.03 -21.26 -3.44
N TYR A 182 8.20 -20.62 -3.62
CA TYR A 182 9.50 -21.25 -3.31
C TYR A 182 9.62 -21.62 -1.82
N ILE A 183 9.06 -20.80 -0.93
CA ILE A 183 9.08 -21.02 0.51
C ILE A 183 8.14 -22.16 0.89
N ASN A 184 6.96 -22.24 0.26
CA ASN A 184 6.01 -23.32 0.45
C ASN A 184 6.59 -24.64 -0.06
N TYR A 185 7.23 -24.63 -1.23
CA TYR A 185 7.93 -25.79 -1.76
C TYR A 185 9.01 -26.30 -0.78
N TYR A 186 9.79 -25.40 -0.18
CA TYR A 186 10.74 -25.78 0.88
C TYR A 186 10.07 -26.43 2.10
N ARG A 187 8.91 -25.94 2.53
CA ARG A 187 8.17 -26.52 3.66
C ARG A 187 7.69 -27.94 3.33
N GLU A 188 7.07 -28.13 2.16
CA GLU A 188 6.60 -29.44 1.70
C GLU A 188 7.75 -30.43 1.52
N TRP A 189 8.86 -29.97 0.93
CA TRP A 189 10.08 -30.76 0.81
C TRP A 189 10.63 -31.16 2.18
N GLY A 190 10.70 -30.22 3.12
CA GLY A 190 11.19 -30.44 4.47
C GLY A 190 10.32 -31.41 5.28
N GLU A 191 9.01 -31.45 5.03
CA GLU A 191 8.09 -32.44 5.62
C GLU A 191 8.34 -33.84 5.08
N LYS A 192 8.59 -33.98 3.77
CA LYS A 192 8.92 -35.27 3.14
C LYS A 192 10.31 -35.80 3.53
N ALA A 193 11.23 -34.91 3.92
CA ALA A 193 12.60 -35.25 4.27
C ALA A 193 12.82 -35.65 5.74
N LYS A 194 11.78 -35.50 6.58
CA LYS A 194 11.71 -35.96 7.97
C LYS A 194 11.38 -37.44 8.03
#